data_AF-K4LGG3-F1
#
_entry.id   AF-K4LGG3-F1
#
_cell.length_a   1.000
_cell.length_b   1.000
_cell.length_c   1.000
_cell.angle_alpha   90.00
_cell.angle_beta   90.00
_cell.angle_gamma   90.00
#
_symmetry.space_group_name_H-M   'P 1'
#
loop_
_entity.id
_entity.type
_entity.pdbx_description
1 polymer ?
#
loop_
_entity_poly.entity_id
_entity_poly.type
_entity_poly.pdbx_seq_one_letter_code
_entity_poly.pdbx_strand_id
1 'polypeptide(L)'
;MLEQVKRDLALAVQDQTEGSSEKGIMTITGVMVRGPQHSVSMLTQRLPVENIRLIPLNEKDDPSLKQSSTSYAVTATAETWVPEEGTCLTGQYSDTRRTVCQWLRWDDKSGFTSNSTYEHDFFTYYYDGKAYLDPTDSWPGQFPWVDYWSSNLPDPYLDTRLGDPDGEKAYTIGSASAVNISTNSWYCSSIITSNGNSSSDTGKLVAQLGHRYPSSCKSVWCSFGDDWEFIVPAWQISLPGEKNWRY
;
A
#
# COMPACT_ATOMS: atom_id res chain seq x y z
N MET A 1 8.56 5.28 1.36
CA MET A 1 9.97 5.13 0.93
C MET A 1 10.90 6.23 1.46
N LEU A 2 10.71 7.52 1.16
CA LEU A 2 11.64 8.57 1.62
C LEU A 2 11.71 8.70 3.16
N GLU A 3 10.55 8.69 3.84
CA GLU A 3 10.51 8.73 5.31
C GLU A 3 11.07 7.45 5.94
N GLN A 4 10.95 6.31 5.25
CA GLN A 4 11.56 5.05 5.67
C GLN A 4 13.09 5.12 5.57
N VAL A 5 13.62 5.61 4.44
CA VAL A 5 15.06 5.82 4.24
C VAL A 5 15.63 6.81 5.27
N LYS A 6 14.91 7.90 5.57
CA LYS A 6 15.28 8.84 6.64
C LYS A 6 15.33 8.18 8.01
N ARG A 7 14.33 7.34 8.32
CA ARG A 7 14.25 6.60 9.58
C ARG A 7 15.39 5.58 9.70
N ASP A 8 15.64 4.79 8.67
CA ASP A 8 16.69 3.77 8.65
C ASP A 8 18.08 4.39 8.75
N LEU A 9 18.30 5.54 8.10
CA LEU A 9 19.54 6.32 8.24
C LEU A 9 19.68 6.90 9.65
N ALA A 10 18.61 7.46 10.24
CA ALA A 10 18.66 8.00 11.60
C ALA A 10 18.99 6.90 12.63
N LEU A 11 18.44 5.70 12.45
CA LEU A 11 18.73 4.53 13.29
C LEU A 11 20.18 4.06 13.14
N ALA A 12 20.70 3.98 11.92
CA ALA A 12 22.09 3.58 11.67
C ALA A 12 23.12 4.56 12.28
N VAL A 13 22.77 5.85 12.38
CA VAL A 13 23.62 6.88 13.02
C VAL A 13 23.53 6.81 14.54
N GLN A 14 22.34 6.52 15.08
CA GLN A 14 22.15 6.37 16.52
C GLN A 14 22.98 5.21 17.07
N ASP A 15 23.03 4.08 16.35
CA ASP A 15 23.83 2.89 16.69
C ASP A 15 25.36 3.16 16.70
N GLN A 16 25.82 4.19 15.96
CA GLN A 16 27.23 4.60 15.89
C GLN A 16 27.61 5.65 16.95
N THR A 17 26.64 6.21 17.68
CA THR A 17 26.88 7.35 18.60
C THR A 17 26.60 7.02 20.07
N GLU A 18 26.18 5.80 20.40
CA GLU A 18 26.06 5.33 21.79
C GLU A 18 27.44 5.32 22.49
N GLY A 19 27.72 6.41 23.20
CA GLY A 19 28.94 6.61 24.00
C GLY A 19 29.64 7.97 23.82
N SER A 20 29.24 8.78 22.84
CA SER A 20 29.82 10.12 22.61
C SER A 20 28.90 11.22 23.14
N SER A 21 29.40 12.09 24.01
CA SER A 21 28.69 13.28 24.50
C SER A 21 28.76 14.48 23.54
N GLU A 22 29.36 14.34 22.37
CA GLU A 22 29.47 15.41 21.39
C GLU A 22 28.32 15.35 20.37
N LYS A 23 27.57 16.45 20.27
CA LYS A 23 26.58 16.65 19.20
C LYS A 23 27.31 16.91 17.88
N GLY A 24 27.57 15.87 17.12
CA GLY A 24 28.07 15.98 15.74
C GLY A 24 26.94 16.33 14.77
N ILE A 25 27.24 17.21 13.79
CA ILE A 25 26.39 17.37 12.60
C ILE A 25 26.88 16.36 11.57
N MET A 26 26.04 15.40 11.19
CA MET A 26 26.34 14.51 10.08
C MET A 26 25.79 15.10 8.79
N THR A 27 26.64 15.24 7.78
CA THR A 27 26.23 15.65 6.44
C THR A 27 26.35 14.46 5.50
N ILE A 28 25.23 14.02 4.94
CA ILE A 28 25.21 13.00 3.88
C ILE A 28 25.53 13.71 2.57
N THR A 29 26.72 13.45 2.03
CA THR A 29 27.21 14.10 0.79
C THR A 29 26.76 13.38 -0.48
N GLY A 30 26.15 12.19 -0.37
CA GLY A 30 25.59 11.45 -1.49
C GLY A 30 24.85 10.19 -1.07
N VAL A 31 23.80 9.84 -1.82
CA VAL A 31 23.05 8.59 -1.69
C VAL A 31 23.07 7.91 -3.05
N MET A 32 23.43 6.63 -3.10
CA MET A 32 23.33 5.83 -4.31
C MET A 32 21.97 5.12 -4.33
N VAL A 33 21.18 5.38 -5.36
CA VAL A 33 19.87 4.75 -5.57
C VAL A 33 19.95 3.90 -6.82
N ARG A 34 19.55 2.63 -6.71
CA ARG A 34 19.50 1.67 -7.82
C ARG A 34 18.06 1.31 -8.11
N GLY A 35 17.62 1.48 -9.35
CA GLY A 35 16.27 1.14 -9.78
C GLY A 35 15.98 1.55 -11.22
N PRO A 36 14.76 1.29 -11.72
CA PRO A 36 14.31 1.75 -13.03
C PRO A 36 14.47 3.26 -13.19
N GLN A 37 14.86 3.71 -14.39
CA GLN A 37 15.19 5.12 -14.66
C GLN A 37 14.05 6.09 -14.28
N HIS A 38 12.80 5.69 -14.51
CA HIS A 38 11.62 6.49 -14.18
C HIS A 38 11.47 6.69 -12.66
N SER A 39 11.55 5.62 -11.86
CA SER A 39 11.46 5.66 -10.40
C SER A 39 12.57 6.50 -9.77
N VAL A 40 13.80 6.37 -10.29
CA VAL A 40 14.95 7.19 -9.85
C VAL A 40 14.74 8.67 -10.20
N SER A 41 14.19 8.97 -11.38
CA SER A 41 13.91 10.34 -11.82
C SER A 41 12.83 11.02 -10.97
N MET A 42 11.77 10.29 -10.61
CA MET A 42 10.72 10.77 -9.70
C MET A 42 11.26 11.06 -8.30
N LEU A 43 12.18 10.21 -7.81
CA LEU A 43 12.88 10.41 -6.54
C LEU A 43 13.70 11.71 -6.54
N THR A 44 14.40 12.01 -7.66
CA THR A 44 15.18 13.25 -7.77
C THR A 44 14.33 14.53 -7.82
N GLN A 45 13.12 14.48 -8.38
CA GLN A 45 12.22 15.65 -8.40
C GLN A 45 11.61 15.96 -7.04
N ARG A 46 11.44 14.95 -6.18
CA ARG A 46 10.82 15.07 -4.85
C ARG A 46 11.82 15.36 -3.72
N LEU A 47 13.11 15.37 -4.02
CA LEU A 47 14.17 15.59 -3.06
C LEU A 47 14.83 16.96 -3.26
N PRO A 48 14.72 17.89 -2.29
CA PRO A 48 15.41 19.17 -2.34
C PRO A 48 16.87 19.01 -1.90
N VAL A 49 17.68 18.29 -2.68
CA VAL A 49 19.11 18.11 -2.39
C VAL A 49 19.92 18.41 -3.64
N GLU A 50 20.73 19.47 -3.56
CA GLU A 50 21.58 19.98 -4.65
C GLU A 50 22.74 19.03 -5.04
N ASN A 51 22.91 17.89 -4.36
CA ASN A 51 24.11 17.04 -4.48
C ASN A 51 23.85 15.57 -4.85
N ILE A 52 22.70 15.23 -5.46
CA ILE A 52 22.49 13.88 -5.98
C ILE A 52 23.28 13.71 -7.30
N ARG A 53 24.31 12.86 -7.28
CA ARG A 53 25.01 12.41 -8.50
C ARG A 53 24.39 11.12 -9.01
N LEU A 54 23.75 11.19 -10.17
CA LEU A 54 23.36 10.01 -10.92
C LEU A 54 24.60 9.45 -11.63
N ILE A 55 24.98 8.22 -11.30
CA ILE A 55 25.99 7.48 -12.05
C ILE A 55 25.21 6.50 -12.92
N PRO A 56 24.98 6.80 -14.22
CA PRO A 56 24.43 5.81 -15.13
C PRO A 56 25.44 4.66 -15.25
N LEU A 57 25.00 3.43 -14.98
CA LEU A 57 25.80 2.25 -15.26
C LEU A 57 25.79 2.03 -16.78
N ASN A 58 26.99 1.99 -17.39
CA ASN A 58 27.11 1.55 -18.76
C ASN A 58 27.00 0.02 -18.79
N GLU A 59 26.20 -0.52 -19.72
CA GLU A 59 26.01 -1.97 -19.94
C GLU A 59 27.31 -2.78 -20.10
N LYS A 60 28.44 -2.10 -20.36
CA LYS A 60 29.76 -2.73 -20.50
C LYS A 60 30.37 -3.21 -19.18
N ASP A 61 29.89 -2.72 -18.04
CA ASP A 61 30.50 -3.01 -16.74
C ASP A 61 29.89 -4.25 -16.05
N ASP A 62 28.83 -4.85 -16.62
CA ASP A 62 28.22 -6.08 -16.10
C ASP A 62 27.73 -7.02 -17.22
N PRO A 63 28.52 -8.02 -17.62
CA PRO A 63 28.17 -8.95 -18.70
C PRO A 63 27.01 -9.91 -18.37
N SER A 64 26.42 -9.86 -17.17
CA SER A 64 25.17 -10.58 -16.85
C SER A 64 23.93 -9.98 -17.53
N LEU A 65 24.06 -8.81 -18.17
CA LEU A 65 22.98 -8.10 -18.88
C LEU A 65 22.75 -8.59 -20.34
N LYS A 66 23.23 -9.78 -20.72
CA LYS A 66 22.95 -10.33 -22.07
C LYS A 66 21.46 -10.65 -22.23
N GLN A 67 20.77 -9.70 -22.86
CA GLN A 67 19.42 -9.70 -23.43
C GLN A 67 18.78 -11.10 -23.54
N SER A 68 17.87 -11.39 -22.62
CA SER A 68 16.68 -12.16 -22.94
C SER A 68 15.78 -11.27 -23.79
N SER A 69 15.29 -11.82 -24.91
CA SER A 69 14.40 -11.17 -25.89
C SER A 69 13.40 -10.21 -25.24
N THR A 70 13.55 -8.91 -25.54
CA THR A 70 12.64 -7.84 -25.11
C THR A 70 11.27 -8.04 -25.73
N SER A 71 10.36 -8.70 -25.02
CA SER A 71 9.02 -8.13 -24.92
C SER A 71 9.22 -6.76 -24.28
N TYR A 72 8.61 -5.72 -24.85
CA TYR A 72 8.51 -4.46 -24.13
C TYR A 72 7.75 -4.78 -22.84
N ALA A 73 8.45 -4.93 -21.72
CA ALA A 73 7.83 -5.02 -20.43
C ALA A 73 7.06 -3.71 -20.27
N VAL A 74 5.74 -3.78 -20.41
CA VAL A 74 4.86 -2.66 -20.07
C VAL A 74 5.22 -2.34 -18.64
N THR A 75 5.91 -1.22 -18.44
CA THR A 75 6.19 -0.75 -17.09
C THR A 75 4.84 -0.34 -16.54
N ALA A 76 4.38 -1.03 -15.51
CA ALA A 76 3.12 -0.70 -14.86
C ALA A 76 3.17 0.78 -14.45
N THR A 77 2.15 1.52 -14.87
CA THR A 77 1.86 2.88 -14.40
C THR A 77 0.59 2.83 -13.57
N ALA A 78 0.36 3.76 -12.67
CA ALA A 78 -0.83 3.76 -11.81
C ALA A 78 -2.13 3.54 -12.60
N GLU A 79 -2.24 4.18 -13.76
CA GLU A 79 -3.38 4.12 -14.67
C GLU A 79 -3.62 2.73 -15.29
N THR A 80 -2.70 1.79 -15.12
CA THR A 80 -2.78 0.43 -15.69
C THR A 80 -3.12 -0.64 -14.64
N TRP A 81 -3.26 -0.27 -13.36
CA TRP A 81 -3.52 -1.21 -12.27
C TRP A 81 -4.35 -0.66 -11.11
N VAL A 82 -4.43 0.66 -10.90
CA VAL A 82 -5.35 1.27 -9.95
C VAL A 82 -6.75 1.26 -10.54
N PRO A 83 -7.80 0.84 -9.80
CA PRO A 83 -9.16 0.92 -10.32
C PRO A 83 -9.56 2.37 -10.60
N GLU A 84 -10.22 2.59 -11.73
CA GLU A 84 -10.56 3.92 -12.24
C GLU A 84 -11.77 4.52 -11.54
N GLU A 85 -12.69 3.70 -11.03
CA GLU A 85 -13.83 4.21 -10.27
C GLU A 85 -14.35 3.25 -9.22
N GLY A 86 -15.02 3.85 -8.23
CA GLY A 86 -15.60 3.10 -7.14
C GLY A 86 -16.36 3.92 -6.11
N THR A 87 -16.83 3.18 -5.12
CA THR A 87 -17.62 3.70 -4.00
C THR A 87 -17.14 3.02 -2.72
N CYS A 88 -16.95 3.81 -1.67
CA CYS A 88 -16.78 3.32 -0.30
C CYS A 88 -17.97 3.78 0.54
N LEU A 89 -18.69 2.81 1.12
CA LEU A 89 -19.82 3.04 2.02
C LEU A 89 -19.47 2.53 3.41
N THR A 90 -19.58 3.39 4.41
CA THR A 90 -19.36 3.05 5.82
C THR A 90 -20.61 3.35 6.63
N GLY A 91 -20.96 2.48 7.58
CA GLY A 91 -22.20 2.64 8.31
C GLY A 91 -22.43 1.65 9.44
N GLN A 92 -23.55 1.82 10.11
CA GLN A 92 -24.02 0.89 11.14
C GLN A 92 -24.64 -0.34 10.45
N TYR A 93 -24.18 -1.54 10.81
CA TYR A 93 -24.74 -2.81 10.32
C TYR A 93 -25.82 -3.37 11.27
N SER A 94 -25.58 -3.25 12.58
CA SER A 94 -26.54 -3.54 13.66
C SER A 94 -26.17 -2.70 14.89
N ASP A 95 -26.93 -2.74 15.99
CA ASP A 95 -26.64 -1.94 17.20
C ASP A 95 -25.21 -2.11 17.75
N THR A 96 -24.58 -3.27 17.52
CA THR A 96 -23.25 -3.60 18.02
C THR A 96 -22.19 -3.71 16.92
N ARG A 97 -22.55 -3.53 15.65
CA ARG A 97 -21.65 -3.75 14.51
C ARG A 97 -21.66 -2.62 13.49
N ARG A 98 -20.49 -2.38 12.90
CA ARG A 98 -20.29 -1.43 11.80
C ARG A 98 -19.69 -2.12 10.60
N THR A 99 -19.86 -1.50 9.44
CA THR A 99 -19.45 -2.05 8.15
C THR A 99 -18.71 -1.02 7.33
N VAL A 100 -17.79 -1.51 6.50
CA VAL A 100 -17.29 -0.85 5.30
C VAL A 100 -17.57 -1.76 4.11
N CYS A 101 -18.18 -1.20 3.07
CA CYS A 101 -18.47 -1.88 1.81
C CYS A 101 -17.84 -1.07 0.68
N GLN A 102 -17.15 -1.73 -0.24
CA GLN A 102 -16.40 -1.08 -1.30
C GLN A 102 -16.72 -1.71 -2.64
N TRP A 103 -16.89 -0.87 -3.66
CA TRP A 103 -17.11 -1.28 -5.05
C TRP A 103 -15.99 -0.70 -5.91
N LEU A 104 -15.42 -1.52 -6.79
CA LEU A 104 -14.24 -1.21 -7.60
C LEU A 104 -14.48 -1.63 -9.04
N ARG A 105 -14.05 -0.82 -10.00
CA ARG A 105 -14.00 -1.21 -11.41
C ARG A 105 -12.68 -0.79 -12.03
N TRP A 106 -12.14 -1.68 -12.86
CA TRP A 106 -11.00 -1.41 -13.71
C TRP A 106 -11.44 -1.20 -15.16
N ASP A 107 -10.98 -0.16 -15.82
CA ASP A 107 -11.12 0.05 -17.27
C ASP A 107 -9.86 -0.49 -17.99
N ASP A 108 -8.67 -0.31 -17.39
CA ASP A 108 -7.40 -0.95 -17.75
C ASP A 108 -6.81 -1.78 -16.59
N LYS A 109 -6.21 -2.90 -16.94
CA LYS A 109 -5.52 -3.82 -16.02
C LYS A 109 -4.18 -4.31 -16.56
N SER A 110 -3.67 -3.65 -17.61
CA SER A 110 -2.48 -4.06 -18.35
C SER A 110 -1.20 -4.04 -17.51
N GLY A 111 -1.22 -3.39 -16.35
CA GLY A 111 -0.15 -3.39 -15.35
C GLY A 111 -0.06 -4.67 -14.53
N PHE A 112 -1.09 -5.52 -14.51
CA PHE A 112 -1.03 -6.80 -13.80
C PHE A 112 -0.34 -7.89 -14.62
N THR A 113 0.65 -8.53 -14.00
CA THR A 113 1.35 -9.71 -14.53
C THR A 113 0.87 -11.00 -13.85
N SER A 114 1.31 -12.17 -14.33
CA SER A 114 0.87 -13.47 -13.81
C SER A 114 1.06 -13.69 -12.30
N ASN A 115 1.98 -12.95 -11.68
CA ASN A 115 2.23 -13.03 -10.23
C ASN A 115 1.71 -11.81 -9.46
N SER A 116 1.07 -10.84 -10.12
CA SER A 116 0.65 -9.63 -9.46
C SER A 116 -0.43 -9.88 -8.40
N THR A 117 -0.27 -9.23 -7.26
CA THR A 117 -1.30 -9.02 -6.24
C THR A 117 -1.83 -7.60 -6.33
N TYR A 118 -2.99 -7.37 -5.73
CA TYR A 118 -3.59 -6.06 -5.57
C TYR A 118 -4.17 -5.97 -4.17
N GLU A 119 -3.88 -4.91 -3.45
CA GLU A 119 -4.47 -4.61 -2.15
C GLU A 119 -5.29 -3.32 -2.22
N HIS A 120 -6.51 -3.40 -1.69
CA HIS A 120 -7.38 -2.24 -1.54
C HIS A 120 -7.42 -1.83 -0.08
N ASP A 121 -6.54 -0.90 0.28
CA ASP A 121 -6.35 -0.49 1.65
C ASP A 121 -7.34 0.58 2.05
N PHE A 122 -8.18 0.24 3.01
CA PHE A 122 -8.99 1.23 3.73
C PHE A 122 -8.38 1.50 5.09
N PHE A 123 -7.82 2.68 5.26
CA PHE A 123 -7.26 3.12 6.55
C PHE A 123 -8.22 4.07 7.25
N THR A 124 -8.41 3.87 8.55
CA THR A 124 -9.07 4.86 9.43
C THR A 124 -8.05 5.61 10.27
N TYR A 125 -8.39 6.85 10.63
CA TYR A 125 -7.56 7.70 11.46
C TYR A 125 -7.62 7.23 12.92
N TYR A 126 -6.48 7.01 13.56
CA TYR A 126 -6.43 6.57 14.97
C TYR A 126 -5.40 7.33 15.82
N TYR A 127 -4.79 8.41 15.29
CA TYR A 127 -3.81 9.20 16.03
C TYR A 127 -4.38 9.90 17.27
N ASP A 128 -5.72 10.05 17.40
CA ASP A 128 -6.38 10.61 18.59
C ASP A 128 -7.00 9.53 19.51
N GLY A 129 -6.73 8.25 19.23
CA GLY A 129 -7.26 7.12 20.00
C GLY A 129 -8.76 6.87 19.82
N LYS A 130 -9.41 7.53 18.86
CA LYS A 130 -10.82 7.34 18.50
C LYS A 130 -10.93 6.53 17.22
N ALA A 131 -11.81 5.53 17.22
CA ALA A 131 -12.02 4.68 16.06
C ALA A 131 -13.53 4.47 15.81
N TYR A 132 -13.95 4.58 14.55
CA TYR A 132 -15.29 4.17 14.15
C TYR A 132 -15.41 2.65 14.03
N LEU A 133 -14.46 1.99 13.39
CA LEU A 133 -14.38 0.54 13.33
C LEU A 133 -13.58 0.00 14.53
N ASP A 134 -13.64 -1.32 14.81
CA ASP A 134 -12.90 -1.93 15.92
C ASP A 134 -11.37 -1.85 15.67
N PRO A 135 -10.61 -1.05 16.45
CA PRO A 135 -9.18 -0.85 16.21
C PRO A 135 -8.33 -2.03 16.72
N THR A 136 -8.95 -3.07 17.28
CA THR A 136 -8.25 -4.22 17.87
C THR A 136 -7.59 -5.08 16.80
N ASP A 137 -6.41 -5.59 17.12
CA ASP A 137 -5.66 -6.54 16.31
C ASP A 137 -5.77 -7.93 16.93
N SER A 138 -5.92 -8.96 16.09
CA SER A 138 -5.89 -10.35 16.52
C SER A 138 -4.45 -10.88 16.56
N TRP A 139 -4.19 -11.79 17.49
CA TRP A 139 -2.92 -12.52 17.57
C TRP A 139 -3.13 -14.01 17.29
N PRO A 140 -2.24 -14.69 16.54
CA PRO A 140 -1.02 -14.17 15.90
C PRO A 140 -1.28 -13.44 14.57
N GLY A 141 -0.36 -12.55 14.18
CA GLY A 141 -0.33 -11.95 12.84
C GLY A 141 -0.93 -10.55 12.69
N GLN A 142 -1.48 -9.96 13.76
CA GLN A 142 -2.01 -8.59 13.76
C GLN A 142 -3.10 -8.35 12.70
N PHE A 143 -3.95 -9.35 12.41
CA PHE A 143 -5.10 -9.10 11.54
C PHE A 143 -6.09 -8.15 12.22
N PRO A 144 -6.79 -7.27 11.47
CA PRO A 144 -7.90 -6.52 12.03
C PRO A 144 -8.92 -7.48 12.66
N TRP A 145 -9.41 -7.16 13.86
CA TRP A 145 -10.47 -7.95 14.47
C TRP A 145 -11.80 -7.69 13.75
N VAL A 146 -12.18 -8.62 12.87
CA VAL A 146 -13.40 -8.54 12.05
C VAL A 146 -14.38 -9.64 12.44
N ASP A 147 -15.67 -9.31 12.48
CA ASP A 147 -16.75 -10.29 12.66
C ASP A 147 -17.02 -11.04 11.35
N TYR A 148 -16.83 -10.37 10.22
CA TYR A 148 -17.06 -10.91 8.89
C TYR A 148 -16.27 -10.11 7.86
N TRP A 149 -15.80 -10.77 6.82
CA TRP A 149 -15.34 -10.13 5.60
C TRP A 149 -15.69 -10.97 4.38
N SER A 150 -15.82 -10.34 3.22
CA SER A 150 -16.04 -11.03 1.95
C SER A 150 -15.57 -10.18 0.78
N SER A 151 -15.27 -10.85 -0.33
CA SER A 151 -15.04 -10.18 -1.62
C SER A 151 -15.25 -11.14 -2.78
N ASN A 152 -15.59 -10.59 -3.95
CA ASN A 152 -15.57 -11.30 -5.22
C ASN A 152 -14.29 -11.04 -6.05
N LEU A 153 -13.28 -10.38 -5.48
CA LEU A 153 -11.95 -10.31 -6.07
C LEU A 153 -11.38 -11.72 -6.29
N PRO A 154 -10.53 -11.95 -7.31
CA PRO A 154 -9.92 -13.26 -7.53
C PRO A 154 -9.00 -13.66 -6.37
N ASP A 155 -9.20 -14.86 -5.82
CA ASP A 155 -8.42 -15.38 -4.68
C ASP A 155 -8.27 -14.34 -3.56
N PRO A 156 -9.39 -13.88 -2.96
CA PRO A 156 -9.36 -12.75 -2.06
C PRO A 156 -8.78 -13.15 -0.71
N TYR A 157 -8.12 -12.20 -0.04
CA TYR A 157 -7.65 -12.37 1.33
C TYR A 157 -7.89 -11.10 2.16
N LEU A 158 -8.05 -11.29 3.46
CA LEU A 158 -7.95 -10.21 4.44
C LEU A 158 -6.47 -10.04 4.79
N ASP A 159 -5.97 -8.81 4.74
CA ASP A 159 -4.59 -8.51 5.09
C ASP A 159 -4.40 -8.38 6.60
N THR A 160 -3.14 -8.50 7.02
CA THR A 160 -2.64 -8.15 8.34
C THR A 160 -2.40 -6.65 8.45
N ARG A 161 -2.32 -6.13 9.69
CA ARG A 161 -1.79 -4.78 9.98
C ARG A 161 -0.29 -4.81 10.30
N LEU A 162 0.38 -5.91 9.97
CA LEU A 162 1.75 -6.14 10.41
C LEU A 162 2.69 -5.13 9.73
N GLY A 163 3.24 -4.22 10.52
CA GLY A 163 4.14 -3.17 10.04
C GLY A 163 3.44 -1.85 9.69
N ASP A 164 2.11 -1.77 9.83
CA ASP A 164 1.38 -0.52 9.68
C ASP A 164 1.67 0.45 10.82
N PRO A 165 1.59 1.78 10.59
CA PRO A 165 1.69 2.76 11.66
C PRO A 165 0.56 2.63 12.67
N ASP A 166 0.87 2.63 13.98
CA ASP A 166 -0.15 2.52 15.05
C ASP A 166 -1.28 3.57 14.98
N GLY A 167 -0.98 4.74 14.41
CA GLY A 167 -1.93 5.84 14.24
C GLY A 167 -2.91 5.66 13.09
N GLU A 168 -2.79 4.59 12.31
CA GLU A 168 -3.69 4.25 11.21
C GLU A 168 -4.16 2.81 11.36
N LYS A 169 -5.47 2.56 11.22
CA LYS A 169 -6.00 1.20 11.30
C LYS A 169 -6.44 0.75 9.93
N ALA A 170 -5.71 -0.22 9.37
CA ALA A 170 -6.00 -0.81 8.07
C ALA A 170 -7.14 -1.84 8.15
N TYR A 171 -7.96 -1.87 7.11
CA TYR A 171 -9.00 -2.84 6.85
C TYR A 171 -8.92 -3.24 5.38
N THR A 172 -7.81 -3.91 5.05
CA THR A 172 -7.42 -4.22 3.68
C THR A 172 -8.00 -5.56 3.24
N ILE A 173 -8.60 -5.56 2.05
CA ILE A 173 -8.88 -6.79 1.31
C ILE A 173 -8.07 -6.75 0.02
N GLY A 174 -7.29 -7.80 -0.19
CA GLY A 174 -6.48 -7.98 -1.38
C GLY A 174 -6.98 -9.09 -2.29
N SER A 175 -6.43 -9.11 -3.50
CA SER A 175 -6.51 -10.18 -4.49
C SER A 175 -5.14 -10.78 -4.66
N ALA A 176 -5.01 -12.08 -4.37
CA ALA A 176 -3.75 -12.76 -4.64
C ALA A 176 -3.51 -12.89 -6.15
N SER A 177 -4.56 -12.93 -6.98
CA SER A 177 -4.49 -13.14 -8.43
C SER A 177 -4.99 -11.92 -9.22
N ALA A 178 -4.34 -10.76 -9.08
CA ALA A 178 -4.80 -9.52 -9.70
C ALA A 178 -4.89 -9.62 -11.24
N VAL A 179 -4.07 -10.45 -11.88
CA VAL A 179 -4.16 -10.74 -13.33
C VAL A 179 -5.52 -11.26 -13.79
N ASN A 180 -6.27 -11.92 -12.89
CA ASN A 180 -7.58 -12.50 -13.16
C ASN A 180 -8.72 -11.49 -12.95
N ILE A 181 -8.43 -10.25 -12.55
CA ILE A 181 -9.40 -9.16 -12.57
C ILE A 181 -9.86 -8.97 -14.02
N SER A 182 -11.15 -8.76 -14.22
CA SER A 182 -11.75 -8.47 -15.52
C SER A 182 -12.02 -6.98 -15.62
N THR A 183 -11.59 -6.36 -16.72
CA THR A 183 -11.95 -4.97 -17.02
C THR A 183 -13.46 -4.83 -17.17
N ASN A 184 -13.99 -3.64 -16.90
CA ASN A 184 -15.41 -3.28 -16.98
C ASN A 184 -16.34 -4.14 -16.09
N SER A 185 -15.78 -4.83 -15.08
CA SER A 185 -16.54 -5.64 -14.13
C SER A 185 -16.46 -5.03 -12.73
N TRP A 186 -17.60 -4.95 -12.05
CA TRP A 186 -17.66 -4.46 -10.68
C TRP A 186 -17.24 -5.56 -9.69
N TYR A 187 -16.22 -5.23 -8.90
CA TYR A 187 -15.79 -6.00 -7.74
C TYR A 187 -16.32 -5.36 -6.47
N CYS A 188 -16.72 -6.18 -5.51
CA CYS A 188 -17.27 -5.78 -4.24
C CYS A 188 -16.42 -6.38 -3.12
N SER A 189 -16.23 -5.63 -2.04
CA SER A 189 -15.70 -6.13 -0.78
C SER A 189 -16.53 -5.60 0.38
N SER A 190 -16.56 -6.34 1.49
CA SER A 190 -17.24 -5.94 2.71
C SER A 190 -16.44 -6.42 3.92
N ILE A 191 -16.33 -5.56 4.93
CA ILE A 191 -15.81 -5.88 6.26
C ILE A 191 -16.84 -5.42 7.28
N ILE A 192 -17.16 -6.28 8.23
CA ILE A 192 -18.01 -5.98 9.38
C ILE A 192 -17.16 -6.18 10.64
N THR A 193 -17.21 -5.20 11.53
CA THR A 193 -16.53 -5.24 12.83
C THR A 193 -17.53 -5.00 13.96
N SER A 194 -17.12 -5.30 15.19
CA SER A 194 -17.73 -4.68 16.36
C SER A 194 -17.58 -3.15 16.30
N ASN A 195 -18.39 -2.42 17.06
CA ASN A 195 -18.26 -0.96 17.13
C ASN A 195 -16.90 -0.56 17.72
N GLY A 196 -16.24 0.44 17.10
CA GLY A 196 -15.17 1.17 17.75
C GLY A 196 -15.68 2.08 18.88
N ASN A 197 -14.77 2.81 19.52
CA ASN A 197 -15.04 3.67 20.67
C ASN A 197 -15.55 5.09 20.32
N SER A 198 -15.72 5.42 19.03
CA SER A 198 -16.21 6.72 18.55
C SER A 198 -17.39 6.57 17.59
N SER A 199 -18.32 7.52 17.55
CA SER A 199 -19.44 7.52 16.60
C SER A 199 -19.06 8.04 15.21
N SER A 200 -17.88 8.64 15.08
CA SER A 200 -17.39 9.23 13.83
C SER A 200 -15.88 9.09 13.70
N ASP A 201 -15.40 9.08 12.47
CA ASP A 201 -13.98 8.98 12.13
C ASP A 201 -13.76 9.50 10.70
N THR A 202 -12.52 9.48 10.23
CA THR A 202 -12.15 9.78 8.84
C THR A 202 -11.25 8.68 8.29
N GLY A 203 -11.29 8.50 6.97
CA GLY A 203 -10.51 7.47 6.30
C GLY A 203 -9.91 7.91 4.98
N LYS A 204 -9.12 7.02 4.40
CA LYS A 204 -8.45 7.16 3.10
C LYS A 204 -8.44 5.83 2.36
N LEU A 205 -8.23 5.89 1.05
CA LEU A 205 -8.08 4.70 0.21
C LEU A 205 -6.74 4.72 -0.49
N VAL A 206 -6.02 3.61 -0.38
CA VAL A 206 -4.77 3.37 -1.08
C VAL A 206 -4.92 2.09 -1.90
N ALA A 207 -4.45 2.15 -3.14
CA ALA A 207 -4.26 0.98 -3.98
C ALA A 207 -2.80 0.55 -3.82
N GLN A 208 -2.55 -0.73 -3.60
CA GLN A 208 -1.21 -1.29 -3.60
C GLN A 208 -1.08 -2.37 -4.68
N LEU A 209 -0.11 -2.20 -5.57
CA LEU A 209 0.35 -3.22 -6.50
C LEU A 209 1.41 -4.04 -5.78
N GLY A 210 1.35 -5.36 -5.94
CA GLY A 210 2.39 -6.23 -5.42
C GLY A 210 2.63 -7.46 -6.30
N HIS A 211 3.39 -8.39 -5.75
CA HIS A 211 3.65 -9.70 -6.35
C HIS A 211 3.56 -10.83 -5.33
N ARG A 212 3.31 -12.03 -5.84
CA ARG A 212 3.33 -13.26 -5.05
C ARG A 212 4.68 -13.93 -4.99
N TYR A 213 5.11 -14.33 -3.80
CA TYR A 213 6.25 -15.22 -3.62
C TYR A 213 6.04 -16.24 -2.47
N PRO A 214 6.11 -17.57 -2.73
CA PRO A 214 6.21 -18.19 -4.04
C PRO A 214 4.93 -17.96 -4.87
N SER A 215 5.05 -18.02 -6.21
CA SER A 215 3.94 -17.71 -7.14
C SER A 215 2.68 -18.56 -6.94
N SER A 216 2.81 -19.75 -6.35
CA SER A 216 1.70 -20.66 -6.06
C SER A 216 0.94 -20.33 -4.76
N CYS A 217 1.50 -19.48 -3.90
CA CYS A 217 0.90 -19.14 -2.62
C CYS A 217 -0.08 -17.97 -2.77
N LYS A 218 -1.32 -18.17 -2.32
CA LYS A 218 -2.44 -17.22 -2.51
C LYS A 218 -2.93 -16.59 -1.20
N SER A 219 -2.14 -16.69 -0.13
CA SER A 219 -2.44 -16.03 1.14
C SER A 219 -1.74 -14.69 1.24
N VAL A 220 -2.23 -13.85 2.14
CA VAL A 220 -1.57 -12.62 2.58
C VAL A 220 -0.06 -12.77 2.82
N TRP A 221 0.38 -13.86 3.45
CA TRP A 221 1.78 -14.12 3.81
C TRP A 221 2.75 -14.27 2.63
N CYS A 222 2.20 -14.26 1.41
CA CYS A 222 2.95 -14.39 0.18
C CYS A 222 2.70 -13.22 -0.77
N SER A 223 1.97 -12.18 -0.34
CA SER A 223 1.80 -10.92 -1.07
C SER A 223 2.86 -9.92 -0.59
N PHE A 224 3.56 -9.28 -1.51
CA PHE A 224 4.58 -8.28 -1.21
C PHE A 224 4.34 -7.04 -2.08
N GLY A 225 4.22 -5.88 -1.43
CA GLY A 225 4.00 -4.61 -2.12
C GLY A 225 5.21 -4.16 -2.96
N ASP A 226 4.91 -3.73 -4.18
CA ASP A 226 5.87 -3.18 -5.16
C ASP A 226 5.67 -1.67 -5.35
N ASP A 227 4.41 -1.22 -5.39
CA ASP A 227 4.04 0.17 -5.61
C ASP A 227 2.69 0.49 -4.95
N TRP A 228 2.40 1.77 -4.70
CA TRP A 228 1.13 2.20 -4.10
C TRP A 228 0.70 3.59 -4.56
N GLU A 229 -0.61 3.83 -4.59
CA GLU A 229 -1.21 5.09 -5.00
C GLU A 229 -2.43 5.46 -4.16
N PHE A 230 -2.62 6.76 -3.90
CA PHE A 230 -3.84 7.23 -3.24
C PHE A 230 -5.01 7.22 -4.24
N ILE A 231 -6.01 6.37 -3.99
CA ILE A 231 -7.31 6.48 -4.67
C ILE A 231 -8.10 7.66 -4.09
N VAL A 232 -8.17 7.74 -2.77
CA VAL A 232 -8.76 8.86 -2.03
C VAL A 232 -7.73 9.36 -1.03
N PRO A 233 -7.30 10.64 -1.12
CA PRO A 233 -6.30 11.19 -0.21
C PRO A 233 -6.67 11.06 1.27
N ALA A 234 -5.64 11.16 2.11
CA ALA A 234 -5.75 11.08 3.57
C ALA A 234 -6.96 11.84 4.13
N TRP A 235 -7.79 11.12 4.89
CA TRP A 235 -8.88 11.67 5.74
C TRP A 235 -10.01 12.36 4.97
N GLN A 236 -10.18 12.06 3.68
CA GLN A 236 -11.26 12.61 2.84
C GLN A 236 -12.51 11.74 2.76
N ILE A 237 -12.58 10.66 3.54
CA ILE A 237 -13.76 9.82 3.70
C ILE A 237 -14.31 10.07 5.10
N SER A 238 -15.55 10.55 5.20
CA SER A 238 -16.24 10.66 6.49
C SER A 238 -16.86 9.32 6.89
N LEU A 239 -16.67 8.91 8.14
CA LEU A 239 -17.29 7.70 8.71
C LEU A 239 -18.27 8.10 9.82
N PRO A 240 -19.52 7.61 9.80
CA PRO A 240 -20.17 6.92 8.68
C PRO A 240 -20.38 7.85 7.48
N GLY A 241 -20.50 7.27 6.29
CA GLY A 241 -20.73 8.03 5.07
C GLY A 241 -20.47 7.25 3.80
N GLU A 242 -20.73 7.92 2.68
CA GLU A 242 -20.47 7.41 1.33
C GLU A 242 -19.44 8.31 0.64
N LYS A 243 -18.46 7.68 -0.02
CA LYS A 243 -17.50 8.34 -0.89
C LYS A 243 -17.49 7.67 -2.26
N ASN A 244 -17.99 8.36 -3.27
CA ASN A 244 -17.74 8.04 -4.66
C ASN A 244 -16.42 8.67 -5.10
N TRP A 245 -15.71 7.98 -6.00
CA TRP A 245 -14.42 8.46 -6.51
C TRP A 245 -14.19 7.98 -7.93
N ARG A 246 -13.31 8.72 -8.61
CA ARG A 246 -12.76 8.39 -9.92
C ARG A 246 -11.28 8.77 -9.89
N TYR A 247 -10.42 7.85 -10.32
CA TYR A 247 -8.96 8.00 -10.37
C TYR A 247 -8.54 8.67 -11.69
#